data_AF-A0A835A192-F1
#
_entry.id   AF-A0A835A192-F1
#
_cell.length_a   1.000
_cell.length_b   1.000
_cell.length_c   1.000
_cell.angle_alpha   90.00
_cell.angle_beta   90.00
_cell.angle_gamma   90.00
#
_symmetry.space_group_name_H-M   'P 1'
#
loop_
_entity.id
_entity.type
_entity.pdbx_description
1 polymer ?
#
loop_
_entity_poly.entity_id
_entity_poly.type
_entity_poly.pdbx_seq_one_letter_code
_entity_poly.pdbx_strand_id
1 'polypeptide(L)'
;MHPVRRNHCCKITQKMADLIVEEDAVIRENEIDTVQRLKKLLMLSTNGTLNMHALWLVRRELGLPDDYRSSILPRCQHDLYLESPDTLSLVSRDEKLAIAKIEEWRKKEYIEKWLAESETKYAFPINFPTGFKIEKDNREKLKNWQRLPYTKPYEKNDSHPIHNVERLEKRNVGILHELLSLTVEKMIPLERLSHFRRVFRYGGELAGASS
;
A
#
# COMPACT_ATOMS: atom_id res chain seq x y z
N MET A 1 32.02 40.91 -18.26
CA MET A 1 30.88 40.47 -17.44
C MET A 1 29.61 40.48 -18.29
N HIS A 2 29.08 39.32 -18.65
CA HIS A 2 27.77 39.24 -19.31
C HIS A 2 26.70 38.95 -18.25
N PRO A 3 25.67 39.80 -18.09
CA PRO A 3 24.54 39.46 -17.25
C PRO A 3 23.73 38.40 -17.97
N VAL A 4 23.76 37.16 -17.47
CA VAL A 4 22.86 36.10 -17.90
C VAL A 4 21.45 36.55 -17.52
N ARG A 5 20.72 37.12 -18.47
CA ARG A 5 19.28 37.35 -18.33
C ARG A 5 18.61 35.99 -18.21
N ARG A 6 18.37 35.55 -16.98
CA ARG A 6 17.40 34.48 -16.69
C ARG A 6 16.02 35.06 -17.01
N ASN A 7 15.64 35.01 -18.28
CA ASN A 7 14.26 35.19 -18.69
C ASN A 7 13.49 34.00 -18.11
N HIS A 8 12.85 34.21 -16.96
CA HIS A 8 11.95 33.22 -16.39
C HIS A 8 10.72 33.19 -17.29
N CYS A 9 10.73 32.35 -18.33
CA CYS A 9 9.63 32.25 -19.29
C CYS A 9 8.32 31.76 -18.64
N CYS A 10 8.38 31.27 -17.40
CA CYS A 10 7.22 30.85 -16.60
C CYS A 10 7.41 31.28 -15.14
N LYS A 11 6.35 31.79 -14.50
CA LYS A 11 6.29 32.06 -13.06
C LYS A 11 5.09 31.31 -12.47
N ILE A 12 5.26 30.72 -11.28
CA ILE A 12 4.17 30.13 -10.51
C ILE A 12 3.17 31.23 -10.17
N THR A 13 1.88 30.99 -10.45
CA THR A 13 0.83 31.94 -10.07
C THR A 13 0.67 31.98 -8.56
N GLN A 14 0.22 33.11 -8.01
CA GLN A 14 -0.02 33.21 -6.57
C GLN A 14 -0.96 32.09 -6.08
N LYS A 15 -2.03 31.83 -6.83
CA LYS A 15 -2.96 30.73 -6.56
C LYS A 15 -2.28 29.36 -6.43
N MET A 16 -1.32 29.05 -7.31
CA MET A 16 -0.58 27.78 -7.22
C MET A 16 0.37 27.76 -6.03
N ALA A 17 1.00 28.89 -5.70
CA ALA A 17 1.84 29.00 -4.50
C ALA A 17 1.02 28.79 -3.21
N ASP A 18 -0.18 29.39 -3.15
CA ASP A 18 -1.09 29.23 -2.01
C ASP A 18 -1.52 27.76 -1.84
N LEU A 19 -1.84 27.07 -2.96
CA LEU A 19 -2.19 25.64 -2.94
C LEU A 19 -1.03 24.75 -2.46
N ILE A 20 0.21 25.06 -2.85
CA ILE A 20 1.39 24.31 -2.38
C ILE A 20 1.54 24.48 -0.86
N VAL A 21 1.36 25.70 -0.34
CA VAL A 21 1.43 25.96 1.10
C VAL A 21 0.32 25.25 1.87
N GLU A 22 -0.90 25.22 1.31
CA GLU A 22 -2.03 24.50 1.88
C GLU A 22 -1.80 22.97 1.89
N GLU A 23 -1.32 22.39 0.78
CA GLU A 23 -0.95 20.97 0.70
C GLU A 23 0.09 20.61 1.77
N ASP A 24 1.14 21.42 1.89
CA ASP A 24 2.19 21.25 2.91
C ASP A 24 1.67 21.36 4.34
N ALA A 25 0.67 22.21 4.59
CA ALA A 25 0.05 22.35 5.91
C ALA A 25 -0.79 21.10 6.25
N VAL A 26 -1.60 20.62 5.32
CA VAL A 26 -2.42 19.41 5.49
C VAL A 26 -1.55 18.17 5.69
N ILE A 27 -0.45 18.03 4.95
CA ILE A 27 0.49 16.91 5.12
C ILE A 27 1.05 16.91 6.55
N ARG A 28 1.43 18.08 7.08
CA ARG A 28 1.99 18.20 8.43
C ARG A 28 0.95 17.96 9.53
N GLU A 29 -0.28 18.45 9.34
CA GLU A 29 -1.38 18.19 10.28
C GLU A 29 -1.70 16.69 10.36
N ASN A 30 -1.52 15.96 9.25
CA ASN A 30 -1.80 14.54 9.16
C ASN A 30 -0.58 13.62 9.45
N GLU A 31 0.34 14.07 10.31
CA GLU A 31 1.55 13.31 10.66
C GLU A 31 1.21 11.94 11.25
N ILE A 32 0.20 11.86 12.13
CA ILE A 32 -0.19 10.61 12.81
C ILE A 32 -0.60 9.54 11.80
N ASP A 33 -1.49 9.87 10.87
CA ASP A 33 -1.95 8.94 9.82
C ASP A 33 -0.79 8.53 8.90
N THR A 34 0.13 9.46 8.62
CA THR A 34 1.32 9.21 7.81
C THR A 34 2.26 8.20 8.48
N VAL A 35 2.47 8.32 9.79
CA VAL A 35 3.23 7.35 10.58
C VAL A 35 2.53 5.99 10.60
N GLN A 36 1.21 5.96 10.81
CA GLN A 36 0.44 4.70 10.77
C GLN A 36 0.54 4.00 9.40
N ARG A 37 0.43 4.77 8.31
CA ARG A 37 0.63 4.25 6.94
C ARG A 37 2.02 3.67 6.75
N LEU A 38 3.05 4.35 7.25
CA LEU A 38 4.43 3.88 7.18
C LEU A 38 4.65 2.59 7.98
N LYS A 39 4.11 2.50 9.21
CA LYS A 39 4.15 1.28 10.03
C LYS A 39 3.45 0.11 9.32
N LYS A 40 2.26 0.34 8.77
CA LYS A 40 1.52 -0.66 7.99
C LYS A 40 2.29 -1.11 6.75
N LEU A 41 2.91 -0.17 6.02
CA LEU A 41 3.72 -0.48 4.85
C LEU A 41 4.91 -1.38 5.20
N LEU A 42 5.60 -1.10 6.31
CA LEU A 42 6.67 -1.96 6.80
C LEU A 42 6.14 -3.32 7.25
N MET A 43 4.97 -3.38 7.90
CA MET A 43 4.34 -4.66 8.27
C MET A 43 3.91 -5.52 7.07
N LEU A 44 3.67 -4.91 5.91
CA LEU A 44 3.45 -5.63 4.65
C LEU A 44 4.75 -6.19 4.06
N SER A 45 5.90 -5.58 4.35
CA SER A 45 7.21 -6.08 3.95
C SER A 45 7.51 -7.40 4.63
N THR A 46 8.14 -8.32 3.88
CA THR A 46 8.52 -9.66 4.38
C THR A 46 9.33 -9.60 5.68
N ASN A 47 10.25 -8.64 5.78
CA ASN A 47 11.19 -8.54 6.91
C ASN A 47 10.86 -7.37 7.85
N GLY A 48 9.76 -6.65 7.63
CA GLY A 48 9.51 -5.42 8.39
C GLY A 48 10.44 -4.27 7.98
N THR A 49 11.09 -4.36 6.82
CA THR A 49 12.09 -3.39 6.35
C THR A 49 11.76 -2.82 4.98
N LEU A 50 12.18 -1.59 4.71
CA LEU A 50 11.97 -0.92 3.43
C LEU A 50 13.19 -0.08 3.05
N ASN A 51 13.54 -0.11 1.77
CA ASN A 51 14.59 0.73 1.23
C ASN A 51 14.15 2.21 1.18
N MET A 52 14.99 3.11 1.67
CA MET A 52 14.72 4.55 1.77
C MET A 52 14.57 5.23 0.41
N HIS A 53 15.21 4.71 -0.64
CA HIS A 53 15.01 5.20 -2.01
C HIS A 53 13.64 4.77 -2.55
N ALA A 54 13.22 3.53 -2.31
CA ALA A 54 11.88 3.08 -2.67
C ALA A 54 10.79 3.92 -1.96
N LEU A 55 10.97 4.20 -0.67
CA LEU A 55 10.08 5.08 0.09
C LEU A 55 10.05 6.51 -0.48
N TRP A 56 11.20 7.06 -0.86
CA TRP A 56 11.29 8.39 -1.46
C TRP A 56 10.54 8.49 -2.81
N LEU A 57 10.55 7.43 -3.61
CA LEU A 57 9.84 7.39 -4.90
C LEU A 57 8.31 7.46 -4.75
N VAL A 58 7.76 6.88 -3.67
CA VAL A 58 6.31 6.86 -3.40
C VAL A 58 5.86 7.84 -2.31
N ARG A 59 6.76 8.75 -1.89
CA ARG A 59 6.49 9.64 -0.76
C ARG A 59 5.22 10.46 -0.94
N ARG A 60 4.97 10.95 -2.15
CA ARG A 60 3.78 11.76 -2.46
C ARG A 60 2.51 10.93 -2.36
N GLU A 61 2.52 9.71 -2.91
CA GLU A 61 1.38 8.80 -2.82
C GLU A 61 1.07 8.42 -1.37
N LEU A 62 2.08 8.32 -0.50
CA LEU A 62 1.90 8.04 0.93
C LEU A 62 1.57 9.29 1.78
N GLY A 63 1.61 10.49 1.19
CA GLY A 63 1.42 11.75 1.91
C GLY A 63 2.57 12.07 2.86
N LEU A 64 3.79 11.63 2.55
CA LEU A 64 5.00 11.96 3.32
C LEU A 64 5.51 13.36 2.92
N PRO A 65 5.89 14.20 3.90
CA PRO A 65 6.53 15.48 3.61
C PRO A 65 7.91 15.25 2.98
N ASP A 66 8.40 16.20 2.17
CA ASP A 66 9.70 16.06 1.49
C ASP A 66 10.88 15.90 2.48
N ASP A 67 10.75 16.43 3.69
CA ASP A 67 11.74 16.39 4.76
C ASP A 67 11.50 15.25 5.78
N TYR A 68 10.65 14.26 5.47
CA TYR A 68 10.21 13.20 6.40
C TYR A 68 11.35 12.51 7.18
N ARG A 69 12.55 12.44 6.59
CA ARG A 69 13.74 11.86 7.22
C ARG A 69 14.20 12.63 8.45
N SER A 70 14.09 13.96 8.42
CA SER A 70 14.46 14.86 9.52
C SER A 70 13.27 15.32 10.33
N SER A 71 12.06 15.34 9.76
CA SER A 71 10.86 15.81 10.45
C SER A 71 10.12 14.70 11.19
N ILE A 72 9.88 13.55 10.55
CA ILE A 72 9.07 12.44 11.10
C ILE A 72 9.93 11.38 11.80
N LEU A 73 10.96 10.85 11.13
CA LEU A 73 11.71 9.69 11.66
C LEU A 73 12.29 9.91 13.07
N PRO A 74 12.84 11.10 13.42
CA PRO A 74 13.36 11.33 14.77
C PRO A 74 12.29 11.29 15.87
N ARG A 75 11.01 11.54 15.53
CA ARG A 75 9.89 11.50 16.49
C ARG A 75 9.34 10.07 16.66
N CYS A 76 9.60 9.20 15.69
CA CYS A 76 9.10 7.83 15.65
C CYS A 76 10.13 6.79 16.11
N GLN A 77 11.21 7.17 16.79
CA GLN A 77 12.32 6.27 17.15
C GLN A 77 11.91 5.03 17.97
N HIS A 78 10.78 5.08 18.67
CA HIS A 78 10.25 3.93 19.42
C HIS A 78 9.58 2.88 18.52
N ASP A 79 9.10 3.29 17.34
CA ASP A 79 8.39 2.44 16.39
C ASP A 79 9.25 2.09 15.17
N LEU A 80 10.10 3.02 14.74
CA LEU A 80 10.85 2.99 13.49
C LEU A 80 12.32 3.31 13.77
N TYR A 81 13.23 2.59 13.13
CA TYR A 81 14.66 2.88 13.20
C TYR A 81 15.33 2.66 11.85
N LEU A 82 16.46 3.33 11.64
CA LEU A 82 17.30 3.13 10.47
C LEU A 82 18.36 2.08 10.82
N GLU A 83 18.26 0.90 10.21
CA GLU A 83 19.29 -0.16 10.35
C GLU A 83 20.55 0.21 9.57
N SER A 84 20.36 0.90 8.44
CA SER A 84 21.41 1.55 7.66
C SER A 84 20.88 2.87 7.11
N PRO A 85 21.74 3.76 6.57
CA PRO A 85 21.28 5.01 5.94
C PRO A 85 20.20 4.79 4.86
N ASP A 86 20.18 3.61 4.24
CA ASP A 86 19.30 3.27 3.14
C ASP A 86 18.18 2.28 3.52
N THR A 87 18.11 1.82 4.77
CA THR A 87 17.12 0.81 5.21
C THR A 87 16.38 1.27 6.46
N LEU A 88 15.07 1.45 6.32
CA LEU A 88 14.14 1.69 7.41
C LEU A 88 13.56 0.37 7.90
N SER A 89 13.51 0.19 9.21
CA SER A 89 13.06 -1.03 9.86
C SER A 89 12.04 -0.73 10.95
N LEU A 90 11.07 -1.62 11.10
CA LEU A 90 10.07 -1.58 12.16
C LEU A 90 10.63 -2.20 13.45
N VAL A 91 10.56 -1.48 14.57
CA VAL A 91 11.05 -1.97 15.88
C VAL A 91 10.17 -3.10 16.39
N SER A 92 8.85 -2.88 16.39
CA SER A 92 7.88 -3.84 16.89
C SER A 92 6.60 -3.77 16.08
N ARG A 93 5.97 -4.94 15.94
CA ARG A 93 4.70 -5.06 15.22
C ARG A 93 3.56 -4.59 16.12
N ASP A 94 2.74 -3.70 15.59
CA ASP A 94 1.53 -3.24 16.26
C ASP A 94 0.30 -4.02 15.75
N GLU A 95 -0.20 -4.96 16.55
CA GLU A 95 -1.36 -5.78 16.16
C GLU A 95 -2.65 -4.96 16.04
N LYS A 96 -2.75 -3.79 16.67
CA LYS A 96 -3.91 -2.90 16.49
C LYS A 96 -3.94 -2.31 15.09
N LEU A 97 -2.76 -2.10 14.49
CA LEU A 97 -2.61 -1.68 13.11
C LEU A 97 -2.67 -2.85 12.12
N ALA A 98 -2.48 -4.10 12.55
CA ALA A 98 -2.46 -5.29 11.70
C ALA A 98 -3.85 -5.73 11.17
N ILE A 99 -4.77 -4.79 11.00
CA ILE A 99 -6.12 -5.03 10.49
C ILE A 99 -6.17 -4.55 9.03
N ALA A 100 -6.45 -5.48 8.12
CA ALA A 100 -6.57 -5.20 6.70
C ALA A 100 -7.78 -4.30 6.43
N LYS A 101 -7.62 -3.31 5.55
CA LYS A 101 -8.66 -2.33 5.19
C LYS A 101 -9.93 -3.00 4.67
N ILE A 102 -9.78 -4.15 4.00
CA ILE A 102 -10.91 -4.92 3.48
C ILE A 102 -11.89 -5.39 4.57
N GLU A 103 -11.41 -5.61 5.80
CA GLU A 103 -12.25 -6.06 6.91
C GLU A 103 -13.30 -5.00 7.31
N GLU A 104 -13.00 -3.70 7.14
CA GLU A 104 -13.98 -2.64 7.37
C GLU A 104 -15.15 -2.73 6.39
N TRP A 105 -14.87 -3.01 5.11
CA TRP A 105 -15.91 -3.21 4.10
C TRP A 105 -16.74 -4.46 4.42
N ARG A 106 -16.09 -5.58 4.76
CA ARG A 106 -16.80 -6.83 5.11
C ARG A 106 -17.70 -6.66 6.34
N LYS A 107 -17.24 -5.94 7.36
CA LYS A 107 -18.05 -5.61 8.53
C LYS A 107 -19.30 -4.83 8.16
N LYS A 108 -19.18 -3.83 7.28
CA LYS A 108 -20.34 -3.07 6.77
C LYS A 108 -21.30 -3.95 5.98
N GLU A 109 -20.79 -4.78 5.05
CA GLU A 109 -21.66 -5.67 4.26
C GLU A 109 -22.42 -6.67 5.14
N TYR A 110 -21.78 -7.22 6.16
CA TYR A 110 -22.42 -8.14 7.10
C TYR A 110 -23.50 -7.45 7.95
N ILE A 111 -23.18 -6.29 8.54
CA ILE A 111 -24.09 -5.59 9.47
C ILE A 111 -25.22 -4.86 8.73
N GLU A 112 -24.91 -4.19 7.63
CA GLU A 112 -25.84 -3.27 6.96
C GLU A 112 -26.68 -3.97 5.89
N LYS A 113 -26.14 -5.02 5.24
CA LYS A 113 -26.82 -5.72 4.13
C LYS A 113 -27.26 -7.14 4.47
N TRP A 114 -27.00 -7.62 5.69
CA TRP A 114 -27.39 -8.95 6.17
C TRP A 114 -26.97 -10.10 5.23
N LEU A 115 -25.85 -9.92 4.52
CA LEU A 115 -25.30 -10.96 3.65
C LEU A 115 -24.69 -12.07 4.51
N ALA A 116 -24.84 -13.31 4.06
CA ALA A 116 -24.29 -14.47 4.77
C ALA A 116 -22.77 -14.34 4.92
N GLU A 117 -22.22 -14.75 6.07
CA GLU A 117 -20.77 -14.75 6.32
C GLU A 117 -20.03 -15.54 5.24
N SER A 118 -20.60 -16.64 4.76
CA SER A 118 -20.03 -17.47 3.68
C SER A 118 -19.84 -16.73 2.35
N GLU A 119 -20.60 -15.65 2.10
CA GLU A 119 -20.50 -14.85 0.89
C GLU A 119 -19.57 -13.65 1.04
N THR A 120 -19.36 -13.15 2.26
CA THR A 120 -18.62 -11.90 2.51
C THR A 120 -17.24 -12.12 3.12
N LYS A 121 -17.02 -13.23 3.83
CA LYS A 121 -15.82 -13.51 4.64
C LYS A 121 -14.49 -13.33 3.91
N TYR A 122 -14.42 -13.73 2.65
CA TYR A 122 -13.22 -13.64 1.81
C TYR A 122 -13.41 -12.79 0.56
N ALA A 123 -14.54 -12.08 0.50
CA ALA A 123 -14.90 -11.31 -0.67
C ALA A 123 -14.16 -9.98 -0.72
N PHE A 124 -14.06 -9.45 -1.94
CA PHE A 124 -13.58 -8.12 -2.28
C PHE A 124 -14.70 -7.33 -2.96
N PRO A 125 -14.77 -6.00 -2.76
CA PRO A 125 -15.71 -5.16 -3.49
C PRO A 125 -15.41 -5.24 -4.99
N ILE A 126 -16.44 -5.51 -5.78
CA ILE A 126 -16.36 -5.54 -7.24
C ILE A 126 -17.31 -4.49 -7.79
N ASN A 127 -16.77 -3.52 -8.53
CA ASN A 127 -17.54 -2.53 -9.25
C ASN A 127 -17.16 -2.61 -10.73
N PHE A 128 -18.12 -2.98 -11.57
CA PHE A 128 -17.94 -2.94 -13.02
C PHE A 128 -18.38 -1.57 -13.55
N PRO A 129 -17.70 -1.01 -14.56
CA PRO A 129 -18.15 0.22 -15.20
C PRO A 129 -19.49 0.01 -15.89
N THR A 130 -20.28 1.08 -15.99
CA THR A 130 -21.59 1.06 -16.63
C THR A 130 -21.50 0.52 -18.05
N GLY A 131 -22.34 -0.46 -18.38
CA GLY A 131 -22.36 -1.10 -19.70
C GLY A 131 -21.40 -2.29 -19.87
N PHE A 132 -20.58 -2.60 -18.86
CA PHE A 132 -19.72 -3.79 -18.91
C PHE A 132 -20.57 -5.08 -18.84
N LYS A 133 -20.38 -5.97 -19.80
CA LYS A 133 -21.05 -7.28 -19.85
C LYS A 133 -20.04 -8.37 -19.53
N ILE A 134 -20.24 -9.04 -18.40
CA ILE A 134 -19.46 -10.23 -18.04
C ILE A 134 -20.16 -11.48 -18.58
N GLU A 135 -19.41 -12.32 -19.29
CA GLU A 135 -19.89 -13.63 -19.75
C GLU A 135 -20.27 -14.51 -18.55
N LYS A 136 -21.25 -15.40 -18.73
CA LYS A 136 -21.77 -16.25 -17.66
C LYS A 136 -20.67 -17.08 -16.99
N ASP A 137 -19.80 -17.70 -17.78
CA ASP A 137 -18.70 -18.52 -17.30
C ASP A 137 -17.69 -17.71 -16.47
N ASN A 138 -17.38 -16.48 -16.91
CA ASN A 138 -16.48 -15.58 -16.18
C ASN A 138 -17.10 -15.09 -14.87
N ARG A 139 -18.43 -14.90 -14.85
CA ARG A 139 -19.16 -14.55 -13.63
C ARG A 139 -19.12 -15.69 -12.60
N GLU A 140 -19.26 -16.94 -13.06
CA GLU A 140 -19.17 -18.11 -12.19
C GLU A 140 -17.75 -18.31 -11.65
N LYS A 141 -16.72 -18.18 -12.50
CA LYS A 141 -15.31 -18.19 -12.08
C LYS A 141 -15.04 -17.13 -11.01
N LEU A 142 -15.50 -15.90 -11.24
CA LEU A 142 -15.36 -14.81 -10.26
C LEU A 142 -16.06 -15.13 -8.95
N LYS A 143 -17.28 -15.68 -8.98
CA LYS A 143 -18.01 -16.09 -7.77
C LYS A 143 -17.26 -17.17 -6.99
N ASN A 144 -16.66 -18.14 -7.67
CA ASN A 144 -15.84 -19.18 -7.04
C ASN A 144 -14.57 -18.57 -6.45
N TRP A 145 -13.89 -17.69 -7.18
CA TRP A 145 -12.70 -16.97 -6.72
C TRP A 145 -12.98 -16.13 -5.46
N GLN A 146 -14.13 -15.45 -5.40
CA GLN A 146 -14.57 -14.66 -4.24
C GLN A 146 -14.73 -15.52 -2.98
N ARG A 147 -15.04 -16.82 -3.12
CA ARG A 147 -15.19 -17.77 -2.00
C ARG A 147 -13.88 -18.45 -1.57
N LEU A 148 -12.81 -18.36 -2.37
CA LEU A 148 -11.53 -18.97 -2.03
C LEU A 148 -11.01 -18.47 -0.66
N PRO A 149 -10.35 -19.32 0.14
CA PRO A 149 -9.74 -18.88 1.40
C PRO A 149 -8.77 -17.72 1.19
N TYR A 150 -8.92 -16.67 1.99
CA TYR A 150 -8.09 -15.49 1.97
C TYR A 150 -7.13 -15.49 3.17
N THR A 151 -5.84 -15.48 2.91
CA THR A 151 -4.82 -15.21 3.93
C THR A 151 -4.65 -13.70 4.04
N LYS A 152 -4.74 -13.15 5.26
CA LYS A 152 -4.68 -11.69 5.44
C LYS A 152 -3.28 -11.14 5.13
N PRO A 153 -3.15 -9.87 4.71
CA PRO A 153 -1.88 -9.30 4.23
C PRO A 153 -0.83 -9.26 5.34
N TYR A 154 -1.26 -9.02 6.58
CA TYR A 154 -0.40 -8.95 7.75
C TYR A 154 -0.16 -10.31 8.43
N GLU A 155 -0.74 -11.42 7.97
CA GLU A 155 -0.49 -12.74 8.57
C GLU A 155 0.83 -13.34 8.05
N LYS A 156 1.70 -13.78 8.96
CA LYS A 156 2.92 -14.51 8.58
C LYS A 156 2.55 -15.89 8.05
N ASN A 157 3.15 -16.30 6.94
CA ASN A 157 2.84 -17.58 6.28
C ASN A 157 3.91 -18.64 6.51
N ASP A 158 4.76 -18.41 7.51
CA ASP A 158 5.97 -19.20 7.76
C ASP A 158 5.64 -20.64 8.15
N SER A 159 4.39 -20.93 8.55
CA SER A 159 3.97 -22.28 8.91
C SER A 159 3.41 -23.11 7.74
N HIS A 160 2.85 -22.49 6.70
CA HIS A 160 2.16 -23.20 5.61
C HIS A 160 2.25 -22.42 4.29
N PRO A 161 3.25 -22.74 3.43
CA PRO A 161 3.36 -22.14 2.11
C PRO A 161 2.08 -22.35 1.28
N ILE A 162 1.64 -21.30 0.58
CA ILE A 162 0.48 -21.38 -0.32
C ILE A 162 0.94 -22.01 -1.63
N HIS A 163 0.58 -23.28 -1.86
CA HIS A 163 0.90 -24.00 -3.10
C HIS A 163 -0.18 -23.85 -4.19
N ASN A 164 -1.40 -23.43 -3.82
CA ASN A 164 -2.49 -23.22 -4.76
C ASN A 164 -2.35 -21.83 -5.43
N VAL A 165 -2.27 -21.82 -6.76
CA VAL A 165 -2.07 -20.60 -7.56
C VAL A 165 -3.19 -19.57 -7.34
N GLU A 166 -4.45 -19.98 -7.36
CA GLU A 166 -5.58 -19.06 -7.19
C GLU A 166 -5.58 -18.42 -5.78
N ARG A 167 -5.17 -19.17 -4.75
CA ARG A 167 -4.99 -18.63 -3.39
C ARG A 167 -3.82 -17.64 -3.32
N LEU A 168 -2.75 -17.89 -4.05
CA LEU A 168 -1.60 -16.97 -4.14
C LEU A 168 -2.00 -15.68 -4.86
N GLU A 169 -2.73 -15.79 -5.98
CA GLU A 169 -3.30 -14.63 -6.68
C GLU A 169 -4.23 -13.83 -5.76
N LYS A 170 -5.11 -14.52 -5.01
CA LYS A 170 -6.00 -13.86 -4.06
C LYS A 170 -5.26 -13.13 -2.94
N ARG A 171 -4.17 -13.72 -2.44
CA ARG A 171 -3.28 -13.06 -1.48
C ARG A 171 -2.65 -11.81 -2.09
N ASN A 172 -2.15 -11.89 -3.32
CA ASN A 172 -1.55 -10.76 -4.02
C ASN A 172 -2.56 -9.62 -4.20
N VAL A 173 -3.82 -9.93 -4.57
CA VAL A 173 -4.90 -8.94 -4.62
C VAL A 173 -5.14 -8.30 -3.25
N GLY A 174 -5.10 -9.07 -2.17
CA GLY A 174 -5.19 -8.54 -0.80
C GLY A 174 -4.08 -7.56 -0.44
N ILE A 175 -2.83 -7.91 -0.77
CA ILE A 175 -1.66 -7.04 -0.52
C ILE A 175 -1.76 -5.77 -1.36
N LEU A 176 -2.14 -5.87 -2.64
CA LEU A 176 -2.32 -4.72 -3.52
C LEU A 176 -3.45 -3.82 -3.02
N HIS A 177 -4.59 -4.40 -2.63
CA HIS A 177 -5.70 -3.66 -2.04
C HIS A 177 -5.26 -2.91 -0.79
N GLU A 178 -4.50 -3.56 0.09
CA GLU A 178 -3.98 -2.93 1.31
C GLU A 178 -3.00 -1.79 0.96
N LEU A 179 -2.02 -2.05 0.10
CA LEU A 179 -1.03 -1.07 -0.34
C LEU A 179 -1.69 0.18 -0.95
N LEU A 180 -2.63 -0.02 -1.88
CA LEU A 180 -3.38 1.09 -2.48
C LEU A 180 -4.17 1.85 -1.42
N SER A 181 -4.77 1.14 -0.45
CA SER A 181 -5.48 1.78 0.66
C SER A 181 -4.60 2.60 1.59
N LEU A 182 -3.27 2.38 1.59
CA LEU A 182 -2.30 3.22 2.31
C LEU A 182 -1.98 4.51 1.54
N THR A 183 -2.26 4.59 0.24
CA THR A 183 -2.01 5.82 -0.53
C THR A 183 -3.14 6.84 -0.35
N VAL A 184 -2.82 8.13 -0.40
CA VAL A 184 -3.76 9.24 -0.24
C VAL A 184 -4.90 9.15 -1.25
N GLU A 185 -4.55 8.94 -2.52
CA GLU A 185 -5.49 8.92 -3.65
C GLU A 185 -5.99 7.51 -4.00
N LYS A 186 -5.59 6.48 -3.24
CA LYS A 186 -5.87 5.06 -3.53
C LYS A 186 -5.35 4.61 -4.90
N MET A 187 -4.27 5.24 -5.36
CA MET A 187 -3.62 4.95 -6.63
C MET A 187 -2.10 5.09 -6.50
N ILE A 188 -1.40 4.39 -7.37
CA ILE A 188 0.05 4.47 -7.50
C ILE A 188 0.42 4.23 -8.97
N PRO A 189 1.35 5.01 -9.55
CA PRO A 189 1.90 4.71 -10.88
C PRO A 189 2.51 3.31 -10.92
N LEU A 190 2.25 2.55 -11.99
CA LEU A 190 2.73 1.17 -12.13
C LEU A 190 4.26 1.07 -12.08
N GLU A 191 4.96 2.07 -12.63
CA GLU A 191 6.42 2.17 -12.56
C GLU A 191 6.91 2.19 -11.11
N ARG A 192 6.24 2.97 -10.23
CA ARG A 192 6.57 3.06 -8.82
C ARG A 192 6.24 1.77 -8.06
N LEU A 193 5.11 1.13 -8.40
CA LEU A 193 4.71 -0.15 -7.83
C LEU A 193 5.74 -1.26 -8.09
N SER A 194 6.42 -1.22 -9.24
CA SER A 194 7.42 -2.24 -9.61
C SER A 194 8.57 -2.37 -8.60
N HIS A 195 8.95 -1.26 -7.95
CA HIS A 195 9.99 -1.24 -6.90
C HIS A 195 9.58 -2.04 -5.66
N PHE A 196 8.28 -2.17 -5.40
CA PHE A 196 7.73 -2.90 -4.27
C PHE A 196 7.53 -4.39 -4.54
N ARG A 197 7.65 -4.84 -5.80
CA ARG A 197 7.47 -6.27 -6.17
C ARG A 197 8.47 -7.19 -5.47
N ARG A 198 9.65 -6.69 -5.09
CA ARG A 198 10.64 -7.44 -4.30
C ARG A 198 10.36 -7.38 -2.81
N VAL A 199 9.82 -6.26 -2.34
CA VAL A 199 9.55 -6.00 -0.92
C VAL A 199 8.40 -6.86 -0.39
N PHE A 200 7.38 -7.09 -1.22
CA PHE A 200 6.21 -7.91 -0.87
C PHE A 200 6.28 -9.35 -1.39
N ARG A 201 7.42 -9.76 -1.95
CA ARG A 201 7.60 -11.13 -2.44
C ARG A 201 7.75 -12.06 -1.24
N TYR A 202 6.74 -12.86 -0.97
CA TYR A 202 6.88 -14.02 -0.08
C TYR A 202 7.77 -15.04 -0.79
N GLY A 203 8.78 -15.53 -0.07
CA GLY A 203 9.82 -16.43 -0.56
C GLY A 203 9.29 -17.52 -1.49
N GLY A 204 9.70 -17.41 -2.73
CA GLY A 204 9.55 -18.38 -3.79
C GLY A 204 10.70 -18.13 -4.74
N GLU A 205 11.91 -18.41 -4.28
CA GLU A 205 12.97 -18.80 -5.20
C GLU A 205 12.42 -20.01 -5.96
N LEU A 206 11.99 -19.79 -7.20
CA LEU A 206 12.13 -20.83 -8.20
C LEU A 206 13.64 -21.00 -8.36
N ALA A 207 14.22 -21.87 -7.54
CA ALA A 207 15.55 -22.40 -7.76
C ALA A 207 15.61 -22.83 -9.22
N GLY A 208 16.52 -22.22 -9.97
CA GLY A 208 16.82 -22.66 -11.31
C GLY A 208 17.30 -24.10 -11.23
N ALA A 209 16.48 -25.04 -11.69
CA ALA A 209 16.96 -26.33 -12.15
C ALA A 209 17.32 -26.14 -13.63
N SER A 210 18.49 -25.53 -13.85
CA SER A 210 19.30 -25.79 -15.04
C SER A 210 20.44 -26.67 -14.59
N SER A 211 20.32 -27.96 -14.86
CA SER A 211 21.40 -28.92 -15.17
C SER A 211 20.75 -30.18 -15.71
#